data_AF-A0A928UG62-F1
#
_entry.id   AF-A0A928UG62-F1
#
_cell.length_a   1.000
_cell.length_b   1.000
_cell.length_c   1.000
_cell.angle_alpha   90.00
_cell.angle_beta   90.00
_cell.angle_gamma   90.00
#
_symmetry.space_group_name_H-M   'P 1'
#
loop_
_entity.id
_entity.type
_entity.pdbx_description
1 polymer ?
#
loop_
_entity_poly.entity_id
_entity_poly.type
_entity_poly.pdbx_seq_one_letter_code
_entity_poly.pdbx_strand_id
1 'polypeptide(L)'
;MGMSAGQARLLQLTTRFNDIGYELQNLSNQKVSLSREMQSVSREYQNSLSQKILKWSNNSGVSYMDLSYANLMRPSAMNKNKAYLLTDASDRVVVDNTYKKYAEMISANGAAGGDWESNRSTIISELTGIPAENIDNASSYQEAIWDSDSTLHELAAEEPSKSKFTENNINDLLKKAGTATGCSNAFSKGSNWEEAYGNTASTIPLGASTSATANLNGVLNHLNQTLSKYFLDDADKFTKAIEEVRTDYTGLIANNADQSNSASALRGNSSNYNLNVTTLINEIMGHYANLGGEYTEAEYNNQNQYLWYDIDSSSYSEWKKEHDEWQKKYDEASNTYNSSVGSNNQLFTAEEEALINFYDELFSAIAEKGWSFNNQVNDVDYLNQMLQNGIYTITTVDREVVYDDNYEDYIYRNDYSTDIASNFKNIFTVNDSEARAEAQAEYEYQKSIISAKETKIDTRMADLQTEQSAIKTMKESIEKQIQENTERNFKIMG
;
A
#
# COMPACT_ATOMS: atom_id res chain seq x y z
N MET A 1 74.72 -63.87 51.20
CA MET A 1 73.24 -63.79 51.08
C MET A 1 72.70 -62.43 50.63
N GLY A 2 73.50 -61.34 50.57
CA GLY A 2 73.00 -60.00 50.21
C GLY A 2 72.70 -59.72 48.72
N MET A 3 73.34 -60.43 47.77
CA MET A 3 73.16 -60.12 46.33
C MET A 3 71.83 -60.60 45.73
N SER A 4 71.33 -61.79 46.13
CA SER A 4 70.08 -62.36 45.60
C SER A 4 68.84 -61.54 46.03
N ALA A 5 68.81 -61.06 47.27
CA ALA A 5 67.73 -60.19 47.77
C ALA A 5 67.72 -58.79 47.11
N GLY A 6 68.90 -58.22 46.82
CA GLY A 6 69.03 -56.94 46.09
C GLY A 6 68.54 -57.04 44.64
N GLN A 7 68.89 -58.13 43.94
CA GLN A 7 68.43 -58.39 42.57
C GLN A 7 66.91 -58.65 42.51
N ALA A 8 66.34 -59.39 43.46
CA ALA A 8 64.90 -59.61 43.53
C ALA A 8 64.11 -58.31 43.74
N ARG A 9 64.59 -57.42 44.62
CA ARG A 9 63.98 -56.10 44.86
C ARG A 9 64.12 -55.15 43.66
N LEU A 10 65.27 -55.17 43.00
CA LEU A 10 65.49 -54.40 41.77
C LEU A 10 64.52 -54.83 40.65
N LEU A 11 64.26 -56.14 40.53
CA LEU A 11 63.29 -56.67 39.58
C LEU A 11 61.87 -56.14 39.89
N GLN A 12 61.43 -56.20 41.14
CA GLN A 12 60.11 -55.69 41.57
C GLN A 12 59.96 -54.18 41.35
N LEU A 13 61.00 -53.40 41.61
CA LEU A 13 60.98 -51.97 41.32
C LEU A 13 61.00 -51.69 39.82
N THR A 14 61.64 -52.56 39.03
CA THR A 14 61.65 -52.45 37.57
C THR A 14 60.30 -52.77 36.95
N THR A 15 59.60 -53.81 37.44
CA THR A 15 58.22 -54.10 37.00
C THR A 15 57.30 -52.94 37.32
N ARG A 16 57.32 -52.43 38.55
CA ARG A 16 56.50 -51.27 38.95
C ARG A 16 56.83 -50.01 38.14
N PHE A 17 58.11 -49.75 37.86
CA PHE A 17 58.53 -48.61 37.04
C PHE A 17 57.97 -48.69 35.61
N ASN A 18 57.99 -49.89 35.02
CA ASN A 18 57.44 -50.12 33.69
C ASN A 18 55.91 -50.05 33.68
N ASP A 19 55.25 -50.57 34.72
CA ASP A 19 53.79 -50.49 34.89
C ASP A 19 53.33 -49.02 34.96
N ILE A 20 54.03 -48.19 35.75
CA ILE A 20 53.76 -46.75 35.80
C ILE A 20 54.03 -46.08 34.45
N GLY A 21 55.11 -46.45 33.76
CA GLY A 21 55.40 -45.96 32.42
C GLY A 21 54.27 -46.26 31.44
N TYR A 22 53.69 -47.45 31.52
CA TYR A 22 52.53 -47.85 30.74
C TYR A 22 51.26 -47.08 31.12
N GLU A 23 50.98 -46.91 32.42
CA GLU A 23 49.85 -46.08 32.90
C GLU A 23 49.97 -44.62 32.44
N LEU A 24 51.16 -44.02 32.53
CA LEU A 24 51.42 -42.66 32.05
C LEU A 24 51.19 -42.52 30.55
N GLN A 25 51.63 -43.50 29.76
CA GLN A 25 51.38 -43.52 28.32
C GLN A 25 49.88 -43.63 28.01
N ASN A 26 49.15 -44.47 28.75
CA ASN A 26 47.70 -44.62 28.59
C ASN A 26 46.96 -43.32 28.96
N LEU A 27 47.33 -42.68 30.07
CA LEU A 27 46.76 -41.40 30.50
C LEU A 27 47.07 -40.27 29.51
N SER A 28 48.28 -40.23 28.96
CA SER A 28 48.65 -39.30 27.89
C SER A 28 47.78 -39.49 26.64
N ASN A 29 47.56 -40.74 26.23
CA ASN A 29 46.66 -41.07 25.11
C ASN A 29 45.21 -40.65 25.41
N GLN A 30 44.72 -40.84 26.63
CA GLN A 30 43.39 -40.37 27.05
C GLN A 30 43.28 -38.84 26.98
N LYS A 31 44.31 -38.11 27.40
CA LYS A 31 44.36 -36.65 27.28
C LYS A 31 44.28 -36.19 25.82
N VAL A 32 45.02 -36.84 24.92
CA VAL A 32 44.90 -36.57 23.47
C VAL A 32 43.48 -36.83 22.96
N SER A 33 42.80 -37.87 23.46
CA SER A 33 41.40 -38.14 23.12
C SER A 33 40.45 -37.04 23.62
N LEU A 34 40.61 -36.58 24.88
CA LEU A 34 39.81 -35.49 25.43
C LEU A 34 40.01 -34.17 24.68
N SER A 35 41.25 -33.87 24.27
CA SER A 35 41.53 -32.71 23.43
C SER A 35 40.83 -32.80 22.06
N ARG A 36 40.73 -34.00 21.46
CA ARG A 36 39.95 -34.20 20.23
C ARG A 36 38.45 -34.05 20.46
N GLU A 37 37.93 -34.54 21.58
CA GLU A 37 36.53 -34.38 21.98
C GLU A 37 36.19 -32.89 22.13
N MET A 38 37.04 -32.11 22.81
CA MET A 38 36.89 -30.65 22.91
C MET A 38 36.88 -29.97 21.53
N GLN A 39 37.74 -30.40 20.61
CA GLN A 39 37.74 -29.89 19.23
C GLN A 39 36.46 -30.23 18.45
N SER A 40 35.78 -31.35 18.76
CA SER A 40 34.47 -31.67 18.18
C SER A 40 33.39 -30.76 18.74
N VAL A 41 33.31 -30.67 20.08
CA VAL A 41 32.36 -29.83 20.81
C VAL A 41 32.47 -28.36 20.39
N SER A 42 33.70 -27.83 20.23
CA SER A 42 33.90 -26.48 19.70
C SER A 42 33.41 -26.33 18.26
N ARG A 43 33.60 -27.32 17.38
CA ARG A 43 33.13 -27.25 15.99
C ARG A 43 31.61 -27.29 15.90
N GLU A 44 30.97 -28.16 16.67
CA GLU A 44 29.51 -28.24 16.76
C GLU A 44 28.92 -26.92 17.26
N TYR A 45 29.50 -26.34 18.31
CA TYR A 45 29.10 -25.00 18.78
C TYR A 45 29.24 -23.93 17.70
N GLN A 46 30.36 -23.89 16.96
CA GLN A 46 30.55 -22.94 15.86
C GLN A 46 29.52 -23.15 14.73
N ASN A 47 29.17 -24.40 14.42
CA ASN A 47 28.16 -24.72 13.42
C ASN A 47 26.77 -24.21 13.87
N SER A 48 26.39 -24.45 15.13
CA SER A 48 25.13 -23.92 15.70
C SER A 48 25.11 -22.39 15.73
N LEU A 49 26.25 -21.73 16.02
CA LEU A 49 26.35 -20.27 15.92
C LEU A 49 26.11 -19.73 14.50
N SER A 50 26.40 -20.55 13.49
CA SER A 50 26.23 -20.21 12.08
C SER A 50 24.86 -20.60 11.51
N GLN A 51 24.01 -21.28 12.30
CA GLN A 51 22.67 -21.64 11.88
C GLN A 51 21.84 -20.38 11.62
N LYS A 52 21.22 -20.38 10.45
CA LYS A 52 20.39 -19.30 9.96
C LYS A 52 18.97 -19.79 9.85
N ILE A 53 18.02 -18.92 10.16
CA ILE A 53 16.59 -19.16 10.02
C ILE A 53 15.96 -18.04 9.21
N LEU A 54 14.92 -18.38 8.47
CA LEU A 54 14.10 -17.41 7.75
C LEU A 54 13.07 -16.81 8.71
N LYS A 55 12.94 -15.49 8.71
CA LYS A 55 11.92 -14.75 9.47
C LYS A 55 11.19 -13.78 8.56
N TRP A 56 9.96 -13.47 8.91
CA TRP A 56 9.15 -12.46 8.22
C TRP A 56 9.38 -11.07 8.83
N SER A 57 9.37 -10.03 7.99
CA SER A 57 9.38 -8.63 8.43
C SER A 57 8.46 -7.77 7.56
N ASN A 58 7.67 -6.90 8.21
CA ASN A 58 6.84 -5.89 7.56
C ASN A 58 7.47 -4.48 7.57
N ASN A 59 8.63 -4.32 8.20
CA ASN A 59 9.32 -3.04 8.38
C ASN A 59 10.79 -3.15 7.95
N SER A 60 11.03 -3.73 6.77
CA SER A 60 12.35 -3.79 6.13
C SER A 60 13.47 -4.34 7.04
N GLY A 61 13.18 -5.35 7.86
CA GLY A 61 14.17 -6.00 8.74
C GLY A 61 14.43 -5.28 10.07
N VAL A 62 13.62 -4.28 10.45
CA VAL A 62 13.70 -3.65 11.78
C VAL A 62 13.17 -4.59 12.88
N SER A 63 12.05 -5.25 12.62
CA SER A 63 11.45 -6.24 13.51
C SER A 63 11.20 -7.55 12.75
N TYR A 64 11.34 -8.67 13.46
CA TYR A 64 11.22 -10.01 12.90
C TYR A 64 10.12 -10.79 13.60
N MET A 65 9.44 -11.64 12.84
CA MET A 65 8.44 -12.58 13.32
C MET A 65 8.68 -13.95 12.68
N ASP A 66 8.13 -14.98 13.30
CA ASP A 66 8.24 -16.33 12.75
C ASP A 66 7.59 -16.43 11.38
N LEU A 67 8.30 -17.08 10.46
CA LEU A 67 7.76 -17.43 9.16
C LEU A 67 6.90 -18.68 9.33
N SER A 68 5.61 -18.50 9.60
CA SER A 68 4.65 -19.58 9.80
C SER A 68 3.74 -19.73 8.59
N TYR A 69 3.17 -20.94 8.42
CA TYR A 69 2.15 -21.18 7.41
C TYR A 69 0.94 -20.25 7.57
N ALA A 70 0.54 -19.96 8.81
CA ALA A 70 -0.57 -19.04 9.08
C ALA A 70 -0.30 -17.63 8.55
N ASN A 71 0.94 -17.12 8.68
CA ASN A 71 1.31 -15.80 8.20
C ASN A 71 1.33 -15.70 6.66
N LEU A 72 1.44 -16.83 5.95
CA LEU A 72 1.50 -16.87 4.49
C LEU A 72 0.13 -17.19 3.88
N MET A 73 -0.52 -18.23 4.39
CA MET A 73 -1.68 -18.90 3.79
C MET A 73 -3.00 -18.65 4.51
N ARG A 74 -3.05 -17.81 5.56
CA ARG A 74 -4.31 -17.42 6.23
C ARG A 74 -4.43 -15.89 6.32
N PRO A 75 -5.64 -15.31 6.21
CA PRO A 75 -5.81 -13.88 6.32
C PRO A 75 -5.44 -13.38 7.71
N SER A 76 -4.67 -12.30 7.76
CA SER A 76 -4.24 -11.65 9.00
C SER A 76 -3.81 -10.20 8.75
N ALA A 77 -3.74 -9.41 9.82
CA ALA A 77 -3.12 -8.08 9.76
C ALA A 77 -1.64 -8.12 9.31
N MET A 78 -0.96 -9.26 9.48
CA MET A 78 0.47 -9.42 9.18
C MET A 78 0.75 -9.52 7.68
N ASN A 79 -0.07 -10.29 6.96
CA ASN A 79 -0.02 -10.38 5.49
C ASN A 79 -0.95 -9.40 4.80
N LYS A 80 -1.63 -8.52 5.56
CA LYS A 80 -2.59 -7.55 5.04
C LYS A 80 -3.71 -8.20 4.22
N ASN A 81 -4.11 -9.41 4.61
CA ASN A 81 -5.06 -10.24 3.87
C ASN A 81 -4.68 -10.45 2.40
N LYS A 82 -3.37 -10.46 2.06
CA LYS A 82 -2.87 -10.92 0.76
C LYS A 82 -2.37 -12.35 0.86
N ALA A 83 -2.73 -13.19 -0.10
CA ALA A 83 -2.30 -14.59 -0.13
C ALA A 83 -0.83 -14.69 -0.58
N TYR A 84 -0.01 -15.36 0.23
CA TYR A 84 1.35 -15.73 -0.11
C TYR A 84 1.40 -17.25 -0.20
N LEU A 85 1.20 -17.78 -1.41
CA LEU A 85 0.95 -19.19 -1.62
C LEU A 85 2.21 -20.01 -1.42
N LEU A 86 2.14 -21.01 -0.55
CA LEU A 86 3.19 -22.02 -0.45
C LEU A 86 3.02 -23.01 -1.60
N THR A 87 4.05 -23.18 -2.41
CA THR A 87 4.00 -24.03 -3.62
C THR A 87 5.10 -25.09 -3.59
N ASP A 88 4.80 -26.29 -4.09
CA ASP A 88 5.78 -27.37 -4.24
C ASP A 88 6.56 -27.26 -5.55
N ALA A 89 7.55 -28.14 -5.76
CA ALA A 89 8.37 -28.17 -6.97
C ALA A 89 7.59 -28.47 -8.28
N SER A 90 6.29 -28.79 -8.20
CA SER A 90 5.39 -28.96 -9.34
C SER A 90 4.41 -27.79 -9.47
N ASP A 91 4.68 -26.66 -8.81
CA ASP A 91 3.85 -25.45 -8.72
C ASP A 91 2.47 -25.66 -8.09
N ARG A 92 2.23 -26.79 -7.43
CA ARG A 92 0.95 -27.06 -6.75
C ARG A 92 0.91 -26.36 -5.41
N VAL A 93 -0.27 -25.89 -5.02
CA VAL A 93 -0.48 -25.22 -3.73
C VAL A 93 -0.41 -26.23 -2.59
N VAL A 94 0.48 -26.01 -1.63
CA VAL A 94 0.65 -26.87 -0.47
C VAL A 94 -0.37 -26.48 0.59
N VAL A 95 -1.30 -27.39 0.90
CA VAL A 95 -2.39 -27.16 1.86
C VAL A 95 -2.22 -27.95 3.15
N ASP A 96 -2.68 -27.37 4.25
CA ASP A 96 -2.74 -27.99 5.56
C ASP A 96 -4.06 -28.75 5.79
N ASN A 97 -4.25 -29.32 6.98
CA ASN A 97 -5.48 -30.02 7.33
C ASN A 97 -6.73 -29.11 7.31
N THR A 98 -6.57 -27.81 7.53
CA THR A 98 -7.67 -26.84 7.50
C THR A 98 -8.21 -26.68 6.09
N TYR A 99 -7.33 -26.47 5.11
CA TYR A 99 -7.74 -26.25 3.73
C TYR A 99 -7.99 -27.52 2.94
N LYS A 100 -7.50 -28.68 3.42
CA LYS A 100 -7.68 -29.97 2.74
C LYS A 100 -9.14 -30.26 2.35
N LYS A 101 -10.09 -30.09 3.27
CA LYS A 101 -11.52 -30.34 3.00
C LYS A 101 -12.00 -29.54 1.78
N TYR A 102 -11.67 -28.25 1.75
CA TYR A 102 -12.11 -27.33 0.70
C TYR A 102 -11.38 -27.57 -0.62
N ALA A 103 -10.09 -27.89 -0.56
CA ALA A 103 -9.30 -28.26 -1.73
C ALA A 103 -9.85 -29.54 -2.40
N GLU A 104 -10.30 -30.52 -1.61
CA GLU A 104 -10.96 -31.74 -2.11
C GLU A 104 -12.31 -31.48 -2.78
N MET A 105 -13.05 -30.43 -2.36
CA MET A 105 -14.30 -30.02 -3.01
C MET A 105 -14.07 -29.47 -4.41
N ILE A 106 -12.95 -28.77 -4.62
CA ILE A 106 -12.56 -28.20 -5.92
C ILE A 106 -11.93 -29.25 -6.83
N SER A 107 -11.00 -30.05 -6.27
CA SER A 107 -10.25 -31.07 -7.01
C SER A 107 -9.93 -32.26 -6.09
N ALA A 108 -10.69 -33.34 -6.21
CA ALA A 108 -10.55 -34.51 -5.33
C ALA A 108 -9.20 -35.25 -5.47
N ASN A 109 -8.52 -35.12 -6.61
CA ASN A 109 -7.25 -35.79 -6.89
C ASN A 109 -6.02 -34.88 -6.77
N GLY A 110 -6.21 -33.60 -6.44
CA GLY A 110 -5.13 -32.62 -6.35
C GLY A 110 -4.54 -32.18 -7.69
N ALA A 111 -5.17 -32.54 -8.82
CA ALA A 111 -4.74 -32.10 -10.14
C ALA A 111 -5.25 -30.68 -10.45
N ALA A 112 -4.53 -29.99 -11.33
CA ALA A 112 -4.97 -28.77 -11.99
C ALA A 112 -6.27 -28.96 -12.79
N GLY A 113 -7.05 -27.89 -12.94
CA GLY A 113 -8.34 -27.88 -13.63
C GLY A 113 -9.52 -28.25 -12.73
N GLY A 114 -9.49 -27.90 -11.44
CA GLY A 114 -10.59 -28.10 -10.51
C GLY A 114 -11.74 -27.09 -10.68
N ASP A 115 -12.89 -27.35 -10.04
CA ASP A 115 -14.09 -26.52 -10.12
C ASP A 115 -14.23 -25.59 -8.91
N TRP A 116 -13.62 -24.40 -9.02
CA TRP A 116 -13.72 -23.35 -8.01
C TRP A 116 -15.09 -22.67 -8.03
N GLU A 117 -15.56 -22.26 -9.21
CA GLU A 117 -16.76 -21.44 -9.37
C GLU A 117 -18.00 -22.08 -8.75
N SER A 118 -18.25 -23.38 -8.97
CA SER A 118 -19.42 -24.06 -8.42
C SER A 118 -19.40 -24.19 -6.89
N ASN A 119 -18.23 -24.09 -6.26
CA ASN A 119 -18.06 -24.26 -4.81
C ASN A 119 -17.73 -22.95 -4.08
N ARG A 120 -17.52 -21.86 -4.82
CA ARG A 120 -16.99 -20.57 -4.33
C ARG A 120 -17.74 -20.04 -3.12
N SER A 121 -19.05 -19.82 -3.24
CA SER A 121 -19.86 -19.23 -2.16
C SER A 121 -19.96 -20.14 -0.93
N THR A 122 -20.04 -21.45 -1.13
CA THR A 122 -20.03 -22.43 -0.04
C THR A 122 -18.71 -22.38 0.75
N ILE A 123 -17.58 -22.42 0.05
CA ILE A 123 -16.25 -22.45 0.68
C ILE A 123 -15.96 -21.13 1.40
N ILE A 124 -16.18 -19.99 0.74
CA ILE A 124 -15.94 -18.68 1.35
C ILE A 124 -16.86 -18.48 2.56
N SER A 125 -18.13 -18.86 2.46
CA SER A 125 -19.07 -18.75 3.58
C SER A 125 -18.64 -19.56 4.80
N GLU A 126 -18.21 -20.81 4.62
CA GLU A 126 -17.74 -21.64 5.73
C GLU A 126 -16.44 -21.11 6.37
N LEU A 127 -15.56 -20.47 5.59
CA LEU A 127 -14.27 -19.96 6.06
C LEU A 127 -14.35 -18.57 6.70
N THR A 128 -15.28 -17.73 6.26
CA THR A 128 -15.39 -16.32 6.68
C THR A 128 -16.58 -16.05 7.59
N GLY A 129 -17.64 -16.87 7.51
CA GLY A 129 -18.93 -16.59 8.14
C GLY A 129 -19.82 -15.63 7.33
N ILE A 130 -19.36 -15.15 6.18
CA ILE A 130 -20.16 -14.31 5.27
C ILE A 130 -21.31 -15.16 4.69
N PRO A 131 -22.56 -14.68 4.67
CA PRO A 131 -23.67 -15.43 4.07
C PRO A 131 -23.41 -15.76 2.59
N ALA A 132 -23.57 -17.04 2.21
CA ALA A 132 -23.41 -17.48 0.82
C ALA A 132 -24.29 -16.69 -0.16
N GLU A 133 -25.51 -16.34 0.26
CA GLU A 133 -26.44 -15.51 -0.52
C GLU A 133 -25.85 -14.14 -0.90
N ASN A 134 -25.07 -13.50 -0.01
CA ASN A 134 -24.44 -12.22 -0.32
C ASN A 134 -23.33 -12.41 -1.37
N ILE A 135 -22.57 -13.50 -1.26
CA ILE A 135 -21.48 -13.85 -2.17
C ILE A 135 -22.02 -14.15 -3.57
N ASP A 136 -23.12 -14.90 -3.66
CA ASP A 136 -23.78 -15.23 -4.92
C ASP A 136 -24.45 -14.00 -5.57
N ASN A 137 -25.07 -13.13 -4.77
CA ASN A 137 -25.79 -11.97 -5.29
C ASN A 137 -24.87 -10.81 -5.72
N ALA A 138 -23.58 -10.83 -5.36
CA ALA A 138 -22.65 -9.73 -5.64
C ALA A 138 -22.62 -9.32 -7.12
N SER A 139 -22.63 -10.30 -8.03
CA SER A 139 -22.68 -10.04 -9.47
C SER A 139 -23.98 -9.36 -9.91
N SER A 140 -25.12 -9.77 -9.34
CA SER A 140 -26.43 -9.16 -9.66
C SER A 140 -26.54 -7.72 -9.17
N TYR A 141 -25.93 -7.37 -8.03
CA TYR A 141 -25.87 -5.97 -7.59
C TYR A 141 -25.01 -5.12 -8.53
N GLN A 142 -23.91 -5.68 -9.05
CA GLN A 142 -23.06 -4.99 -10.02
C GLN A 142 -23.76 -4.79 -11.37
N GLU A 143 -24.52 -5.79 -11.84
CA GLU A 143 -25.38 -5.67 -13.03
C GLU A 143 -26.43 -4.58 -12.87
N ALA A 144 -27.11 -4.50 -11.72
CA ALA A 144 -28.09 -3.45 -11.44
C ALA A 144 -27.49 -2.03 -11.48
N ILE A 145 -26.22 -1.89 -11.05
CA ILE A 145 -25.49 -0.62 -11.18
C ILE A 145 -25.26 -0.29 -12.66
N TRP A 146 -24.79 -1.25 -13.46
CA TRP A 146 -24.56 -1.03 -14.89
C TRP A 146 -25.84 -0.68 -15.64
N ASP A 147 -26.94 -1.39 -15.39
CA ASP A 147 -28.24 -1.12 -16.02
C ASP A 147 -28.76 0.29 -15.68
N SER A 148 -28.65 0.69 -14.40
CA SER A 148 -29.09 2.01 -13.95
C SER A 148 -28.17 3.15 -14.41
N ASP A 149 -26.86 2.92 -14.51
CA ASP A 149 -25.90 3.86 -15.09
C ASP A 149 -26.15 4.04 -16.60
N SER A 150 -26.36 2.95 -17.34
CA SER A 150 -26.71 2.99 -18.76
C SER A 150 -27.98 3.82 -19.00
N THR A 151 -29.02 3.58 -18.19
CA THR A 151 -30.27 4.36 -18.26
C THR A 151 -30.04 5.85 -17.99
N LEU A 152 -29.20 6.18 -17.00
CA LEU A 152 -28.87 7.56 -16.65
C LEU A 152 -28.10 8.24 -17.79
N HIS A 153 -27.16 7.53 -18.41
CA HIS A 153 -26.35 8.02 -19.52
C HIS A 153 -27.20 8.26 -20.78
N GLU A 154 -28.10 7.33 -21.12
CA GLU A 154 -29.06 7.50 -22.22
C GLU A 154 -29.94 8.74 -22.01
N LEU A 155 -30.49 8.91 -20.80
CA LEU A 155 -31.29 10.10 -20.49
C LEU A 155 -30.47 11.38 -20.56
N ALA A 156 -29.21 11.39 -20.09
CA ALA A 156 -28.34 12.56 -20.19
C ALA A 156 -28.15 13.03 -21.66
N ALA A 157 -28.07 12.08 -22.59
CA ALA A 157 -27.94 12.37 -24.02
C ALA A 157 -29.23 12.94 -24.65
N GLU A 158 -30.39 12.75 -24.00
CA GLU A 158 -31.71 13.22 -24.45
C GLU A 158 -32.08 14.62 -23.92
N GLU A 159 -31.19 15.33 -23.23
CA GLU A 159 -31.47 16.66 -22.68
C GLU A 159 -31.99 17.61 -23.79
N PRO A 160 -33.17 18.25 -23.60
CA PRO A 160 -33.72 19.15 -24.61
C PRO A 160 -32.78 20.33 -24.93
N SER A 161 -32.49 20.54 -26.21
CA SER A 161 -31.57 21.60 -26.67
C SER A 161 -32.15 23.01 -26.48
N LYS A 162 -31.30 23.93 -26.00
CA LYS A 162 -31.62 25.36 -25.83
C LYS A 162 -31.57 26.18 -27.13
N SER A 163 -31.04 25.61 -28.21
CA SER A 163 -30.72 26.30 -29.47
C SER A 163 -31.85 27.10 -30.12
N LYS A 164 -33.12 26.71 -29.91
CA LYS A 164 -34.30 27.37 -30.51
C LYS A 164 -34.67 28.72 -29.87
N PHE A 165 -34.05 29.07 -28.75
CA PHE A 165 -34.25 30.35 -28.05
C PHE A 165 -32.91 30.97 -27.61
N THR A 166 -31.80 30.47 -28.15
CA THR A 166 -30.47 31.04 -27.98
C THR A 166 -30.29 32.21 -28.93
N GLU A 167 -29.86 33.33 -28.40
CA GLU A 167 -29.66 34.60 -29.08
C GLU A 167 -28.26 35.14 -28.78
N ASN A 168 -27.73 36.01 -29.65
CA ASN A 168 -26.40 36.59 -29.47
C ASN A 168 -26.31 38.10 -29.76
N ASN A 169 -27.44 38.74 -30.06
CA ASN A 169 -27.49 40.18 -30.32
C ASN A 169 -27.71 40.95 -29.00
N ILE A 170 -26.71 41.74 -28.61
CA ILE A 170 -26.76 42.54 -27.39
C ILE A 170 -27.87 43.61 -27.42
N ASN A 171 -28.20 44.16 -28.60
CA ASN A 171 -29.28 45.16 -28.70
C ASN A 171 -30.64 44.53 -28.37
N ASP A 172 -30.85 43.28 -28.78
CA ASP A 172 -32.08 42.55 -28.49
C ASP A 172 -32.17 42.17 -27.01
N LEU A 173 -31.04 41.84 -26.36
CA LEU A 173 -30.99 41.70 -24.90
C LEU A 173 -31.32 43.02 -24.18
N LEU A 174 -30.76 44.14 -24.63
CA LEU A 174 -30.97 45.45 -24.00
C LEU A 174 -32.41 45.97 -24.16
N LYS A 175 -33.15 45.54 -25.19
CA LYS A 175 -34.61 45.77 -25.27
C LYS A 175 -35.33 45.20 -24.06
N LYS A 176 -34.87 44.05 -23.54
CA LYS A 176 -35.44 43.40 -22.35
C LYS A 176 -35.18 44.17 -21.06
N ALA A 177 -34.10 44.95 -20.98
CA ALA A 177 -33.84 45.85 -19.86
C ALA A 177 -34.81 47.05 -19.81
N GLY A 178 -35.51 47.33 -20.92
CA GLY A 178 -36.54 48.35 -21.03
C GLY A 178 -36.05 49.77 -20.81
N THR A 179 -36.88 50.60 -20.19
CA THR A 179 -36.50 51.95 -19.74
C THR A 179 -35.70 51.86 -18.45
N ALA A 180 -34.71 52.75 -18.25
CA ALA A 180 -33.89 52.83 -17.04
C ALA A 180 -34.65 53.39 -15.82
N THR A 181 -35.78 52.77 -15.51
CA THR A 181 -36.69 53.13 -14.44
C THR A 181 -36.02 52.81 -13.11
N GLY A 182 -35.86 53.80 -12.23
CA GLY A 182 -35.16 53.62 -10.94
C GLY A 182 -33.68 54.00 -10.96
N CYS A 183 -33.12 54.40 -12.10
CA CYS A 183 -31.88 55.16 -12.14
C CYS A 183 -32.17 56.61 -11.74
N SER A 184 -31.48 57.15 -10.73
CA SER A 184 -31.72 58.52 -10.22
C SER A 184 -31.55 59.62 -11.28
N ASN A 185 -30.89 59.31 -12.40
CA ASN A 185 -30.61 60.22 -13.49
C ASN A 185 -30.95 59.58 -14.83
N ALA A 186 -31.57 60.35 -15.72
CA ALA A 186 -31.90 59.91 -17.08
C ALA A 186 -30.68 59.97 -18.01
N PHE A 187 -30.72 59.21 -19.10
CA PHE A 187 -29.70 59.27 -20.15
C PHE A 187 -29.65 60.67 -20.79
N SER A 188 -28.45 61.10 -21.18
CA SER A 188 -28.25 62.35 -21.90
C SER A 188 -28.82 62.33 -23.33
N LYS A 189 -28.94 61.14 -23.94
CA LYS A 189 -29.55 60.88 -25.26
C LYS A 189 -30.13 59.45 -25.29
N GLY A 190 -31.44 59.30 -25.52
CA GLY A 190 -32.14 58.00 -25.57
C GLY A 190 -33.13 57.82 -24.42
N SER A 191 -34.22 57.08 -24.63
CA SER A 191 -35.25 56.84 -23.60
C SER A 191 -35.19 55.43 -22.99
N ASN A 192 -34.39 54.53 -23.57
CA ASN A 192 -34.24 53.12 -23.16
C ASN A 192 -32.78 52.64 -23.36
N TRP A 193 -32.47 51.45 -22.82
CA TRP A 193 -31.12 50.89 -22.82
C TRP A 193 -30.57 50.57 -24.22
N GLU A 194 -31.39 50.08 -25.14
CA GLU A 194 -31.01 49.78 -26.53
C GLU A 194 -30.56 51.05 -27.27
N GLU A 195 -31.40 52.09 -27.27
CA GLU A 195 -31.10 53.38 -27.93
C GLU A 195 -29.85 54.04 -27.35
N ALA A 196 -29.70 53.97 -26.02
CA ALA A 196 -28.55 54.52 -25.34
C ALA A 196 -27.26 53.74 -25.67
N TYR A 197 -27.33 52.41 -25.82
CA TYR A 197 -26.18 51.60 -26.20
C TYR A 197 -25.74 51.84 -27.65
N GLY A 198 -26.70 51.99 -28.58
CA GLY A 198 -26.42 52.27 -30.00
C GLY A 198 -25.79 53.63 -30.26
N ASN A 199 -25.77 54.52 -29.26
CA ASN A 199 -25.17 55.85 -29.36
C ASN A 199 -23.95 55.96 -28.43
N THR A 200 -22.74 55.91 -29.01
CA THR A 200 -21.48 55.96 -28.26
C THR A 200 -21.26 57.23 -27.44
N ALA A 201 -22.04 58.30 -27.69
CA ALA A 201 -22.02 59.54 -26.92
C ALA A 201 -23.03 59.56 -25.76
N SER A 202 -23.86 58.54 -25.59
CA SER A 202 -24.86 58.48 -24.52
C SER A 202 -24.22 58.24 -23.16
N THR A 203 -24.61 59.07 -22.20
CA THR A 203 -24.08 59.06 -20.84
C THR A 203 -25.18 59.13 -19.80
N ILE A 204 -24.94 58.56 -18.62
CA ILE A 204 -25.77 58.74 -17.42
C ILE A 204 -24.99 59.65 -16.47
N PRO A 205 -25.54 60.83 -16.07
CA PRO A 205 -24.90 61.63 -15.04
C PRO A 205 -24.98 60.89 -13.71
N LEU A 206 -23.85 60.78 -13.02
CA LEU A 206 -23.78 60.22 -11.66
C LEU A 206 -23.70 61.34 -10.60
N GLY A 207 -23.25 62.54 -11.01
CA GLY A 207 -23.12 63.71 -10.13
C GLY A 207 -21.79 63.73 -9.36
N ALA A 208 -21.72 64.55 -8.32
CA ALA A 208 -20.52 64.67 -7.49
C ALA A 208 -20.21 63.37 -6.74
N SER A 209 -18.97 63.21 -6.25
CA SER A 209 -18.50 61.98 -5.58
C SER A 209 -19.40 61.51 -4.42
N THR A 210 -20.04 62.44 -3.70
CA THR A 210 -20.97 62.14 -2.59
C THR A 210 -22.24 61.40 -3.01
N SER A 211 -22.66 61.51 -4.28
CA SER A 211 -23.88 60.88 -4.82
C SER A 211 -23.57 59.83 -5.90
N ALA A 212 -22.38 59.91 -6.53
CA ALA A 212 -22.01 59.10 -7.67
C ALA A 212 -22.04 57.59 -7.39
N THR A 213 -21.56 57.15 -6.22
CA THR A 213 -21.59 55.74 -5.81
C THR A 213 -23.01 55.19 -5.69
N ALA A 214 -23.93 55.93 -5.07
CA ALA A 214 -25.31 55.50 -4.92
C ALA A 214 -26.01 55.40 -6.29
N ASN A 215 -25.76 56.38 -7.16
CA ASN A 215 -26.33 56.41 -8.50
C ASN A 215 -25.76 55.30 -9.40
N LEU A 216 -24.45 55.00 -9.31
CA LEU A 216 -23.82 53.88 -9.99
C LEU A 216 -24.44 52.54 -9.56
N ASN A 217 -24.59 52.34 -8.25
CA ASN A 217 -25.22 51.12 -7.72
C ASN A 217 -26.66 50.96 -8.21
N GLY A 218 -27.43 52.05 -8.29
CA GLY A 218 -28.77 52.02 -8.86
C GLY A 218 -28.79 51.54 -10.32
N VAL A 219 -27.87 52.05 -11.13
CA VAL A 219 -27.70 51.64 -12.54
C VAL A 219 -27.36 50.15 -12.66
N LEU A 220 -26.33 49.71 -11.94
CA LEU A 220 -25.85 48.32 -12.01
C LEU A 220 -26.89 47.32 -11.47
N ASN A 221 -27.60 47.69 -10.40
CA ASN A 221 -28.67 46.87 -9.84
C ASN A 221 -29.83 46.72 -10.82
N HIS A 222 -30.22 47.79 -11.53
CA HIS A 222 -31.26 47.71 -12.56
C HIS A 222 -30.87 46.71 -13.66
N LEU A 223 -29.65 46.84 -14.20
CA LEU A 223 -29.16 45.91 -15.22
C LEU A 223 -29.13 44.47 -14.71
N ASN A 224 -28.61 44.24 -13.50
CA ASN A 224 -28.56 42.89 -12.93
C ASN A 224 -29.96 42.29 -12.76
N GLN A 225 -30.90 43.03 -12.16
CA GLN A 225 -32.26 42.56 -11.88
C GLN A 225 -33.05 42.29 -13.16
N THR A 226 -32.79 43.06 -14.22
CA THR A 226 -33.54 42.92 -15.47
C THR A 226 -32.94 41.87 -16.40
N LEU A 227 -31.60 41.74 -16.45
CA LEU A 227 -30.92 40.94 -17.46
C LEU A 227 -30.41 39.58 -16.99
N SER A 228 -30.09 39.38 -15.71
CA SER A 228 -29.43 38.14 -15.23
C SER A 228 -30.22 36.88 -15.58
N LYS A 229 -31.56 36.95 -15.53
CA LYS A 229 -32.46 35.83 -15.84
C LYS A 229 -32.33 35.31 -17.28
N TYR A 230 -31.86 36.11 -18.23
CA TYR A 230 -31.66 35.69 -19.63
C TYR A 230 -30.35 34.91 -19.83
N PHE A 231 -29.52 34.75 -18.79
CA PHE A 231 -28.31 33.94 -18.86
C PHE A 231 -28.50 32.51 -18.30
N LEU A 232 -29.69 32.17 -17.79
CA LEU A 232 -30.01 30.84 -17.23
C LEU A 232 -28.91 30.31 -16.29
N ASP A 233 -28.22 29.23 -16.64
CA ASP A 233 -27.17 28.59 -15.83
C ASP A 233 -25.97 29.52 -15.56
N ASP A 234 -25.82 30.55 -16.41
CA ASP A 234 -24.75 31.54 -16.35
C ASP A 234 -25.16 32.83 -15.62
N ALA A 235 -26.36 32.90 -15.05
CA ALA A 235 -26.87 34.09 -14.35
C ALA A 235 -25.92 34.57 -13.24
N ASP A 236 -25.32 33.65 -12.48
CA ASP A 236 -24.35 33.96 -11.42
C ASP A 236 -23.07 34.59 -11.98
N LYS A 237 -22.61 34.16 -13.16
CA LYS A 237 -21.43 34.74 -13.83
C LYS A 237 -21.72 36.17 -14.28
N PHE A 238 -22.91 36.41 -14.85
CA PHE A 238 -23.33 37.76 -15.25
C PHE A 238 -23.47 38.69 -14.03
N THR A 239 -24.06 38.21 -12.93
CA THR A 239 -24.13 38.99 -11.69
C THR A 239 -22.73 39.32 -11.16
N LYS A 240 -21.81 38.35 -11.13
CA LYS A 240 -20.41 38.60 -10.71
C LYS A 240 -19.72 39.63 -11.61
N ALA A 241 -19.92 39.58 -12.92
CA ALA A 241 -19.37 40.57 -13.84
C ALA A 241 -19.82 42.00 -13.51
N ILE A 242 -21.10 42.18 -13.14
CA ILE A 242 -21.63 43.45 -12.67
C ILE A 242 -20.99 43.88 -11.33
N GLU A 243 -20.76 42.94 -10.41
CA GLU A 243 -20.10 43.22 -9.12
C GLU A 243 -18.62 43.61 -9.28
N GLU A 244 -17.89 43.03 -10.25
CA GLU A 244 -16.52 43.42 -10.58
C GLU A 244 -16.47 44.88 -11.08
N VAL A 245 -17.31 45.22 -12.06
CA VAL A 245 -17.46 46.60 -12.54
C VAL A 245 -17.86 47.57 -11.42
N ARG A 246 -18.76 47.14 -10.53
CA ARG A 246 -19.14 47.93 -9.34
C ARG A 246 -17.94 48.21 -8.46
N THR A 247 -17.16 47.18 -8.16
CA THR A 247 -15.99 47.27 -7.28
C THR A 247 -14.96 48.23 -7.86
N ASP A 248 -14.65 48.09 -9.15
CA ASP A 248 -13.67 48.94 -9.83
C ASP A 248 -14.07 50.41 -9.78
N TYR A 249 -15.31 50.72 -10.14
CA TYR A 249 -15.75 52.11 -10.26
C TYR A 249 -16.04 52.77 -8.92
N THR A 250 -16.58 52.04 -7.95
CA THR A 250 -16.76 52.59 -6.59
C THR A 250 -15.42 52.89 -5.93
N GLY A 251 -14.39 52.08 -6.17
CA GLY A 251 -13.01 52.35 -5.76
C GLY A 251 -12.44 53.62 -6.40
N LEU A 252 -12.66 53.82 -7.70
CA LEU A 252 -12.23 55.04 -8.40
C LEU A 252 -12.93 56.30 -7.89
N ILE A 253 -14.25 56.23 -7.66
CA ILE A 253 -15.05 57.35 -7.12
C ILE A 253 -14.61 57.69 -5.69
N ALA A 254 -14.43 56.68 -4.83
CA ALA A 254 -14.00 56.89 -3.44
C ALA A 254 -12.62 57.57 -3.34
N ASN A 255 -11.73 57.26 -4.29
CA ASN A 255 -10.41 57.88 -4.39
C ASN A 255 -10.42 59.24 -5.10
N ASN A 256 -11.60 59.78 -5.48
CA ASN A 256 -11.74 61.00 -6.26
C ASN A 256 -10.88 61.00 -7.54
N ALA A 257 -10.73 59.84 -8.19
CA ALA A 257 -9.89 59.70 -9.36
C ALA A 257 -10.41 60.56 -10.51
N ASP A 258 -9.52 61.27 -11.20
CA ASP A 258 -9.85 61.99 -12.43
C ASP A 258 -9.90 61.00 -13.60
N GLN A 259 -11.09 60.81 -14.15
CA GLN A 259 -11.39 59.92 -15.28
C GLN A 259 -11.81 60.72 -16.53
N SER A 260 -11.51 62.02 -16.59
CA SER A 260 -11.94 62.89 -17.70
C SER A 260 -11.44 62.44 -19.07
N ASN A 261 -10.25 61.81 -19.13
CA ASN A 261 -9.62 61.30 -20.36
C ASN A 261 -9.41 59.77 -20.33
N SER A 262 -10.09 59.05 -19.44
CA SER A 262 -9.97 57.60 -19.32
C SER A 262 -10.58 56.88 -20.54
N ALA A 263 -10.28 55.59 -20.69
CA ALA A 263 -10.95 54.70 -21.65
C ALA A 263 -12.12 53.92 -21.02
N SER A 264 -12.25 53.90 -19.69
CA SER A 264 -13.28 53.14 -18.93
C SER A 264 -14.73 53.59 -19.21
N ALA A 265 -15.78 53.02 -18.64
CA ALA A 265 -17.11 53.64 -18.75
C ALA A 265 -17.25 54.90 -17.88
N LEU A 266 -16.59 54.94 -16.73
CA LEU A 266 -16.62 56.08 -15.81
C LEU A 266 -15.82 57.27 -16.38
N ARG A 267 -16.44 58.46 -16.39
CA ARG A 267 -15.86 59.70 -16.93
C ARG A 267 -16.04 60.85 -15.94
N GLY A 268 -15.17 61.84 -16.04
CA GLY A 268 -15.22 63.05 -15.20
C GLY A 268 -14.42 62.92 -13.92
N ASN A 269 -14.71 63.75 -12.93
CA ASN A 269 -13.91 63.87 -11.72
C ASN A 269 -14.81 64.11 -10.49
N SER A 270 -14.18 64.37 -9.33
CA SER A 270 -14.87 64.56 -8.04
C SER A 270 -16.04 65.55 -8.06
N SER A 271 -16.03 66.52 -8.98
CA SER A 271 -17.10 67.52 -9.12
C SER A 271 -18.29 67.02 -9.93
N ASN A 272 -18.08 66.13 -10.90
CA ASN A 272 -19.15 65.58 -11.73
C ASN A 272 -18.71 64.31 -12.49
N TYR A 273 -19.16 63.15 -12.02
CA TYR A 273 -18.98 61.87 -12.71
C TYR A 273 -20.13 61.60 -13.69
N ASN A 274 -19.80 60.97 -14.81
CA ASN A 274 -20.74 60.47 -15.82
C ASN A 274 -20.36 59.03 -16.21
N LEU A 275 -21.32 58.25 -16.66
CA LEU A 275 -21.12 56.86 -17.08
C LEU A 275 -21.46 56.72 -18.56
N ASN A 276 -20.49 56.32 -19.39
CA ASN A 276 -20.73 56.01 -20.81
C ASN A 276 -21.44 54.66 -20.94
N VAL A 277 -22.61 54.64 -21.59
CA VAL A 277 -23.47 53.45 -21.63
C VAL A 277 -22.87 52.33 -22.49
N THR A 278 -22.41 52.66 -23.70
CA THR A 278 -21.83 51.66 -24.61
C THR A 278 -20.60 51.00 -23.98
N THR A 279 -19.69 51.78 -23.40
CA THR A 279 -18.50 51.24 -22.74
C THR A 279 -18.85 50.41 -21.51
N LEU A 280 -19.83 50.85 -20.70
CA LEU A 280 -20.27 50.10 -19.51
C LEU A 280 -20.74 48.70 -19.87
N ILE A 281 -21.66 48.60 -20.84
CA ILE A 281 -22.23 47.31 -21.24
C ILE A 281 -21.12 46.42 -21.81
N ASN A 282 -20.22 46.96 -22.64
CA ASN A 282 -19.11 46.17 -23.18
C ASN A 282 -18.14 45.68 -22.11
N GLU A 283 -17.85 46.49 -21.08
CA GLU A 283 -17.02 46.07 -19.95
C GLU A 283 -17.71 44.97 -19.14
N ILE A 284 -18.99 45.12 -18.79
CA ILE A 284 -19.77 44.08 -18.10
C ILE A 284 -19.71 42.76 -18.89
N MET A 285 -19.95 42.80 -20.20
CA MET A 285 -19.90 41.59 -21.01
C MET A 285 -18.48 41.02 -21.13
N GLY A 286 -17.45 41.87 -21.16
CA GLY A 286 -16.05 41.45 -21.11
C GLY A 286 -15.71 40.71 -19.81
N HIS A 287 -16.15 41.23 -18.66
CA HIS A 287 -16.02 40.54 -17.37
C HIS A 287 -16.79 39.22 -17.36
N TYR A 288 -18.00 39.19 -17.93
CA TYR A 288 -18.79 37.95 -18.07
C TYR A 288 -18.04 36.87 -18.87
N ALA A 289 -17.43 37.22 -20.02
CA ALA A 289 -16.59 36.27 -20.77
C ALA A 289 -15.36 35.81 -19.98
N ASN A 290 -14.69 36.71 -19.24
CA ASN A 290 -13.54 36.34 -18.41
C ASN A 290 -13.91 35.36 -17.28
N LEU A 291 -15.17 35.37 -16.84
CA LEU A 291 -15.73 34.43 -15.87
C LEU A 291 -16.19 33.11 -16.51
N GLY A 292 -15.91 32.90 -17.80
CA GLY A 292 -16.30 31.71 -18.55
C GLY A 292 -17.76 31.73 -19.02
N GLY A 293 -18.33 32.92 -19.21
CA GLY A 293 -19.63 33.09 -19.85
C GLY A 293 -19.62 32.66 -21.31
N GLU A 294 -20.74 32.16 -21.81
CA GLU A 294 -20.87 31.69 -23.19
C GLU A 294 -20.87 32.86 -24.20
N TYR A 295 -20.04 32.74 -25.24
CA TYR A 295 -20.00 33.66 -26.38
C TYR A 295 -19.48 32.97 -27.64
N THR A 296 -19.75 33.55 -28.80
CA THR A 296 -19.10 33.18 -30.06
C THR A 296 -18.03 34.23 -30.42
N GLU A 297 -16.84 33.75 -30.79
CA GLU A 297 -15.77 34.60 -31.31
C GLU A 297 -16.19 35.23 -32.64
N ALA A 298 -15.97 36.54 -32.82
CA ALA A 298 -16.30 37.19 -34.08
C ALA A 298 -15.24 36.91 -35.15
N GLU A 299 -15.65 36.39 -36.31
CA GLU A 299 -14.76 36.22 -37.47
C GLU A 299 -14.42 37.55 -38.16
N TYR A 300 -15.29 38.57 -38.07
CA TYR A 300 -15.08 39.94 -38.58
C TYR A 300 -15.77 40.97 -37.68
N ASN A 301 -15.02 41.97 -37.18
CA ASN A 301 -15.41 43.16 -36.36
C ASN A 301 -14.91 43.23 -34.89
N ASN A 302 -14.07 42.30 -34.43
CA ASN A 302 -13.37 42.36 -33.11
C ASN A 302 -14.29 42.53 -31.87
N GLN A 303 -15.55 42.08 -31.91
CA GLN A 303 -16.44 42.11 -30.75
C GLN A 303 -17.10 40.74 -30.54
N ASN A 304 -16.87 40.13 -29.38
CA ASN A 304 -17.51 38.87 -28.99
C ASN A 304 -19.03 39.01 -29.01
N GLN A 305 -19.72 37.98 -29.53
CA GLN A 305 -21.18 37.91 -29.48
C GLN A 305 -21.59 37.01 -28.32
N TYR A 306 -22.08 37.62 -27.26
CA TYR A 306 -22.41 36.92 -26.02
C TYR A 306 -23.75 36.21 -26.12
N LEU A 307 -23.77 34.95 -25.75
CA LEU A 307 -24.96 34.10 -25.82
C LEU A 307 -25.89 34.43 -24.66
N TRP A 308 -27.19 34.53 -24.96
CA TRP A 308 -28.27 34.70 -24.00
C TRP A 308 -29.52 33.96 -24.48
N TYR A 309 -30.51 33.82 -23.62
CA TYR A 309 -31.66 32.95 -23.82
C TYR A 309 -32.96 33.75 -23.74
N ASP A 310 -33.75 33.81 -24.83
CA ASP A 310 -35.04 34.52 -24.82
C ASP A 310 -36.12 33.71 -24.08
N ILE A 311 -36.14 33.85 -22.75
CA ILE A 311 -37.07 33.18 -21.86
C ILE A 311 -38.53 33.66 -22.00
N ASP A 312 -38.78 34.75 -22.75
CA ASP A 312 -40.15 35.21 -23.01
C ASP A 312 -40.72 34.61 -24.31
N SER A 313 -39.94 33.81 -25.04
CA SER A 313 -40.35 33.20 -26.30
C SER A 313 -41.31 32.01 -26.11
N SER A 314 -42.11 31.71 -27.14
CA SER A 314 -42.90 30.47 -27.17
C SER A 314 -42.01 29.23 -27.19
N SER A 315 -40.86 29.29 -27.87
CA SER A 315 -39.84 28.24 -27.91
C SER A 315 -39.32 27.88 -26.52
N TYR A 316 -39.07 28.87 -25.67
CA TYR A 316 -38.66 28.63 -24.28
C TYR A 316 -39.77 27.95 -23.47
N SER A 317 -41.02 28.37 -23.64
CA SER A 317 -42.15 27.79 -22.91
C SER A 317 -42.36 26.31 -23.27
N GLU A 318 -42.20 25.95 -24.54
CA GLU A 318 -42.22 24.57 -25.02
C GLU A 318 -41.04 23.77 -24.48
N TRP A 319 -39.81 24.31 -24.63
CA TRP A 319 -38.60 23.69 -24.09
C TRP A 319 -38.69 23.45 -22.59
N LYS A 320 -39.17 24.43 -21.80
CA LYS A 320 -39.24 24.32 -20.34
C LYS A 320 -40.13 23.16 -19.91
N LYS A 321 -41.23 22.93 -20.63
CA LYS A 321 -42.11 21.80 -20.38
C LYS A 321 -41.41 20.48 -20.68
N GLU A 322 -40.78 20.36 -21.85
CA GLU A 322 -40.02 19.16 -22.25
C GLU A 322 -38.87 18.88 -21.27
N HIS A 323 -38.13 19.93 -20.90
CA HIS A 323 -37.03 19.87 -19.94
C HIS A 323 -37.51 19.45 -18.55
N ASP A 324 -38.63 19.98 -18.05
CA ASP A 324 -39.16 19.58 -16.73
C ASP A 324 -39.62 18.12 -16.71
N GLU A 325 -40.21 17.63 -17.81
CA GLU A 325 -40.56 16.22 -17.96
C GLU A 325 -39.31 15.33 -18.04
N TRP A 326 -38.28 15.76 -18.76
CA TRP A 326 -36.98 15.10 -18.84
C TRP A 326 -36.27 15.07 -17.49
N GLN A 327 -36.15 16.21 -16.80
CA GLN A 327 -35.48 16.34 -15.51
C GLN A 327 -36.09 15.40 -14.48
N LYS A 328 -37.43 15.27 -14.47
CA LYS A 328 -38.11 14.33 -13.59
C LYS A 328 -37.66 12.88 -13.84
N LYS A 329 -37.56 12.45 -15.10
CA LYS A 329 -37.08 11.10 -15.44
C LYS A 329 -35.60 10.93 -15.07
N TYR A 330 -34.79 11.95 -15.34
CA TYR A 330 -33.37 11.96 -15.01
C TYR A 330 -33.14 11.85 -13.50
N ASP A 331 -33.89 12.60 -12.69
CA ASP A 331 -33.83 12.53 -11.23
C ASP A 331 -34.27 11.16 -10.69
N GLU A 332 -35.32 10.57 -11.26
CA GLU A 332 -35.77 9.20 -10.93
C GLU A 332 -34.71 8.15 -11.26
N ALA A 333 -34.06 8.24 -12.42
CA ALA A 333 -32.95 7.37 -12.82
C ALA A 333 -31.72 7.56 -11.91
N SER A 334 -31.36 8.81 -11.59
CA SER A 334 -30.25 9.14 -10.70
C SER A 334 -30.47 8.56 -9.30
N ASN A 335 -31.70 8.65 -8.77
CA ASN A 335 -32.06 8.04 -7.49
C ASN A 335 -31.94 6.51 -7.54
N THR A 336 -32.32 5.87 -8.65
CA THR A 336 -32.19 4.42 -8.84
C THR A 336 -30.74 3.98 -8.89
N TYR A 337 -29.89 4.70 -9.64
CA TYR A 337 -28.44 4.49 -9.68
C TYR A 337 -27.81 4.62 -8.29
N ASN A 338 -28.09 5.74 -7.59
CA ASN A 338 -27.57 5.98 -6.25
C ASN A 338 -28.03 4.90 -5.25
N SER A 339 -29.27 4.41 -5.37
CA SER A 339 -29.78 3.32 -4.53
C SER A 339 -29.06 2.01 -4.82
N SER A 340 -28.80 1.68 -6.08
CA SER A 340 -28.09 0.47 -6.50
C SER A 340 -26.64 0.48 -6.00
N VAL A 341 -25.94 1.60 -6.16
CA VAL A 341 -24.61 1.83 -5.59
C VAL A 341 -24.63 1.72 -4.06
N GLY A 342 -25.63 2.31 -3.42
CA GLY A 342 -25.82 2.23 -1.97
C GLY A 342 -26.00 0.80 -1.46
N SER A 343 -26.81 -0.01 -2.15
CA SER A 343 -27.03 -1.42 -1.81
C SER A 343 -25.76 -2.26 -2.00
N ASN A 344 -25.03 -2.07 -3.11
CA ASN A 344 -23.77 -2.77 -3.35
C ASN A 344 -22.70 -2.43 -2.31
N ASN A 345 -22.55 -1.14 -1.97
CA ASN A 345 -21.59 -0.68 -0.96
C ASN A 345 -21.90 -1.17 0.46
N GLN A 346 -23.10 -1.67 0.71
CA GLN A 346 -23.50 -2.25 2.00
C GLN A 346 -23.44 -3.78 2.01
N LEU A 347 -23.14 -4.41 0.87
CA LEU A 347 -23.14 -5.87 0.75
C LEU A 347 -22.00 -6.51 1.54
N PHE A 348 -20.83 -5.87 1.53
CA PHE A 348 -19.64 -6.30 2.26
C PHE A 348 -18.95 -5.11 2.94
N THR A 349 -18.40 -5.34 4.12
CA THR A 349 -17.42 -4.45 4.74
C THR A 349 -16.07 -4.59 4.04
N ALA A 350 -15.20 -3.57 4.16
CA ALA A 350 -13.84 -3.64 3.61
C ALA A 350 -13.01 -4.83 4.15
N GLU A 351 -13.30 -5.29 5.36
CA GLU A 351 -12.67 -6.49 5.93
C GLU A 351 -13.18 -7.76 5.22
N GLU A 352 -14.49 -7.89 5.02
CA GLU A 352 -15.11 -9.00 4.29
C GLU A 352 -14.65 -9.05 2.83
N GLU A 353 -14.56 -7.92 2.14
CA GLU A 353 -14.01 -7.84 0.79
C GLU A 353 -12.56 -8.33 0.73
N ALA A 354 -11.74 -7.96 1.71
CA ALA A 354 -10.35 -8.42 1.80
C ALA A 354 -10.27 -9.93 2.05
N LEU A 355 -11.16 -10.48 2.87
CA LEU A 355 -11.26 -11.93 3.10
C LEU A 355 -11.71 -12.68 1.84
N ILE A 356 -12.74 -12.17 1.15
CA ILE A 356 -13.23 -12.74 -0.12
C ILE A 356 -12.09 -12.76 -1.14
N ASN A 357 -11.42 -11.63 -1.35
CA ASN A 357 -10.29 -11.53 -2.30
C ASN A 357 -9.14 -12.48 -1.93
N PHE A 358 -8.80 -12.60 -0.65
CA PHE A 358 -7.77 -13.55 -0.19
C PHE A 358 -8.11 -14.99 -0.59
N TYR A 359 -9.34 -15.42 -0.34
CA TYR A 359 -9.77 -16.78 -0.63
C TYR A 359 -9.99 -17.03 -2.12
N ASP A 360 -10.44 -16.02 -2.86
CA ASP A 360 -10.47 -16.06 -4.32
C ASP A 360 -9.07 -16.31 -4.89
N GLU A 361 -8.05 -15.59 -4.44
CA GLU A 361 -6.66 -15.81 -4.87
C GLU A 361 -6.18 -17.24 -4.54
N LEU A 362 -6.39 -17.69 -3.29
CA LEU A 362 -5.95 -19.01 -2.83
C LEU A 362 -6.63 -20.15 -3.59
N PHE A 363 -7.95 -20.13 -3.70
CA PHE A 363 -8.70 -21.24 -4.27
C PHE A 363 -8.73 -21.21 -5.80
N SER A 364 -8.62 -20.04 -6.43
CA SER A 364 -8.34 -19.99 -7.88
C SER A 364 -7.00 -20.64 -8.18
N ALA A 365 -5.96 -20.38 -7.38
CA ALA A 365 -4.67 -21.04 -7.55
C ALA A 365 -4.73 -22.56 -7.33
N ILE A 366 -5.51 -23.02 -6.35
CA ILE A 366 -5.76 -24.46 -6.13
C ILE A 366 -6.47 -25.08 -7.33
N ALA A 367 -7.46 -24.40 -7.91
CA ALA A 367 -8.17 -24.88 -9.08
C ALA A 367 -7.27 -24.91 -10.33
N GLU A 368 -6.49 -23.86 -10.56
CA GLU A 368 -5.64 -23.72 -11.74
C GLU A 368 -4.39 -24.59 -11.69
N LYS A 369 -3.70 -24.66 -10.54
CA LYS A 369 -2.40 -25.35 -10.40
C LYS A 369 -2.51 -26.71 -9.71
N GLY A 370 -3.62 -27.00 -9.05
CA GLY A 370 -3.76 -28.18 -8.19
C GLY A 370 -3.16 -27.97 -6.81
N TRP A 371 -3.22 -29.02 -5.98
CA TRP A 371 -2.81 -28.94 -4.59
C TRP A 371 -2.08 -30.21 -4.10
N SER A 372 -1.31 -30.05 -3.03
CA SER A 372 -0.65 -31.14 -2.31
C SER A 372 -0.85 -31.01 -0.81
N PHE A 373 -1.08 -32.13 -0.13
CA PHE A 373 -1.29 -32.13 1.32
C PHE A 373 0.03 -32.26 2.06
N ASN A 374 0.28 -31.35 3.01
CA ASN A 374 1.30 -31.56 4.02
C ASN A 374 0.95 -30.82 5.31
N ASN A 375 0.55 -31.54 6.35
CA ASN A 375 0.21 -30.88 7.62
C ASN A 375 1.44 -30.43 8.45
N GLN A 376 2.64 -30.94 8.14
CA GLN A 376 3.87 -30.56 8.84
C GLN A 376 4.26 -29.11 8.56
N VAL A 377 3.71 -28.47 7.53
CA VAL A 377 3.94 -27.03 7.24
C VAL A 377 3.50 -26.10 8.36
N ASN A 378 2.64 -26.55 9.29
CA ASN A 378 2.29 -25.78 10.48
C ASN A 378 3.43 -25.71 11.51
N ASP A 379 4.43 -26.60 11.41
CA ASP A 379 5.64 -26.54 12.21
C ASP A 379 6.62 -25.54 11.58
N VAL A 380 7.02 -24.54 12.36
CA VAL A 380 7.83 -23.40 11.88
C VAL A 380 9.21 -23.86 11.42
N ASP A 381 9.83 -24.81 12.13
CA ASP A 381 11.18 -25.29 11.82
C ASP A 381 11.16 -26.14 10.56
N TYR A 382 10.17 -27.03 10.43
CA TYR A 382 9.96 -27.81 9.23
C TYR A 382 9.75 -26.91 8.00
N LEU A 383 8.84 -25.92 8.10
CA LEU A 383 8.60 -24.98 7.00
C LEU A 383 9.87 -24.21 6.64
N ASN A 384 10.65 -23.77 7.64
CA ASN A 384 11.92 -23.10 7.42
C ASN A 384 12.87 -23.96 6.60
N GLN A 385 13.05 -25.22 6.99
CA GLN A 385 13.94 -26.16 6.30
C GLN A 385 13.50 -26.39 4.86
N MET A 386 12.20 -26.57 4.62
CA MET A 386 11.66 -26.80 3.27
C MET A 386 11.86 -25.59 2.36
N LEU A 387 11.67 -24.37 2.88
CA LEU A 387 11.89 -23.12 2.15
C LEU A 387 13.38 -22.84 1.92
N GLN A 388 14.24 -23.09 2.91
CA GLN A 388 15.69 -22.92 2.79
C GLN A 388 16.31 -23.87 1.75
N ASN A 389 15.79 -25.10 1.68
CA ASN A 389 16.24 -26.10 0.71
C ASN A 389 15.59 -25.93 -0.68
N GLY A 390 14.72 -24.93 -0.87
CA GLY A 390 14.03 -24.68 -2.13
C GLY A 390 13.04 -25.78 -2.53
N ILE A 391 12.63 -26.64 -1.60
CA ILE A 391 11.59 -27.65 -1.83
C ILE A 391 10.23 -26.97 -1.95
N TYR A 392 10.03 -25.92 -1.16
CA TYR A 392 8.89 -25.02 -1.27
C TYR A 392 9.33 -23.63 -1.74
N THR A 393 8.45 -23.02 -2.52
CA THR A 393 8.56 -21.64 -3.02
C THR A 393 7.34 -20.84 -2.59
N ILE A 394 7.48 -19.52 -2.64
CA ILE A 394 6.39 -18.59 -2.34
C ILE A 394 5.90 -18.02 -3.65
N THR A 395 4.61 -18.19 -3.90
CA THR A 395 3.93 -17.66 -5.08
C THR A 395 3.00 -16.54 -4.66
N THR A 396 3.12 -15.37 -5.28
CA THR A 396 2.13 -14.30 -5.18
C THR A 396 1.19 -14.34 -6.36
N VAL A 397 -0.06 -13.97 -6.13
CA VAL A 397 -1.07 -13.77 -7.16
C VAL A 397 -1.30 -12.29 -7.33
N ASP A 398 -1.29 -11.82 -8.57
CA ASP A 398 -1.80 -10.51 -8.95
C ASP A 398 -2.84 -10.71 -10.06
N ARG A 399 -3.96 -9.96 -10.01
CA ARG A 399 -4.98 -10.00 -11.06
C ARG A 399 -4.66 -8.98 -12.14
N GLU A 400 -4.49 -9.45 -13.37
CA GLU A 400 -4.30 -8.62 -14.54
C GLU A 400 -5.61 -8.53 -15.33
N VAL A 401 -5.94 -7.31 -15.79
CA VAL A 401 -7.04 -7.08 -16.73
C VAL A 401 -6.51 -7.28 -18.13
N VAL A 402 -7.01 -8.28 -18.83
CA VAL A 402 -6.65 -8.55 -20.22
C VAL A 402 -7.85 -8.21 -21.09
N TYR A 403 -7.66 -7.32 -22.05
CA TYR A 403 -8.69 -6.95 -23.02
C TYR A 403 -8.70 -7.95 -24.18
N ASP A 404 -9.89 -8.25 -24.72
CA ASP A 404 -10.01 -8.88 -26.04
C ASP A 404 -9.35 -7.99 -27.11
N ASP A 405 -8.98 -8.59 -28.24
CA ASP A 405 -8.37 -7.91 -29.40
C ASP A 405 -9.21 -6.72 -29.89
N ASN A 406 -10.52 -6.71 -29.60
CA ASN A 406 -11.45 -5.63 -29.95
C ASN A 406 -11.64 -4.58 -28.85
N TYR A 407 -11.02 -4.72 -27.67
CA TYR A 407 -11.15 -3.82 -26.51
C TYR A 407 -12.59 -3.64 -25.97
N GLU A 408 -13.53 -4.50 -26.38
CA GLU A 408 -14.94 -4.45 -25.96
C GLU A 408 -15.22 -5.30 -24.71
N ASP A 409 -14.39 -6.29 -24.44
CA ASP A 409 -14.55 -7.21 -23.30
C ASP A 409 -13.22 -7.35 -22.54
N TYR A 410 -13.29 -7.58 -21.23
CA TYR A 410 -12.12 -7.80 -20.39
C TYR A 410 -12.27 -9.07 -19.56
N ILE A 411 -11.21 -9.87 -19.52
CA ILE A 411 -11.09 -11.01 -18.64
C ILE A 411 -10.07 -10.71 -17.54
N TYR A 412 -10.41 -11.08 -16.30
CA TYR A 412 -9.41 -11.13 -15.23
C TYR A 412 -8.60 -12.40 -15.37
N ARG A 413 -7.29 -12.26 -15.50
CA ARG A 413 -6.35 -13.37 -15.48
C ARG A 413 -5.48 -13.29 -14.24
N ASN A 414 -5.32 -14.42 -13.56
CA ASN A 414 -4.35 -14.54 -12.48
C ASN A 414 -2.93 -14.63 -13.06
N ASP A 415 -2.08 -13.68 -12.67
CA ASP A 415 -0.65 -13.74 -12.90
C ASP A 415 0.06 -14.23 -11.63
N TYR A 416 0.96 -15.19 -11.81
CA TYR A 416 1.62 -15.89 -10.71
C TYR A 416 3.12 -15.64 -10.75
N SER A 417 3.62 -14.92 -9.76
CA SER A 417 5.06 -14.74 -9.56
C SER A 417 5.55 -15.68 -8.47
N THR A 418 6.54 -16.52 -8.79
CA THR A 418 7.09 -17.53 -7.87
C THR A 418 8.53 -17.22 -7.55
N ASP A 419 8.84 -17.13 -6.25
CA ASP A 419 10.18 -16.84 -5.75
C ASP A 419 10.62 -17.86 -4.70
N ILE A 420 11.93 -18.14 -4.68
CA ILE A 420 12.56 -18.79 -3.52
C ILE A 420 12.49 -17.85 -2.32
N ALA A 421 12.30 -18.40 -1.12
CA ALA A 421 12.05 -17.60 0.08
C ALA A 421 13.15 -16.58 0.39
N SER A 422 14.41 -16.87 0.04
CA SER A 422 15.54 -15.93 0.24
C SER A 422 15.49 -14.68 -0.65
N ASN A 423 14.77 -14.73 -1.77
CA ASN A 423 14.60 -13.61 -2.68
C ASN A 423 13.32 -12.81 -2.39
N PHE A 424 12.46 -13.34 -1.52
CA PHE A 424 11.20 -12.71 -1.20
C PHE A 424 11.41 -11.49 -0.31
N LYS A 425 10.90 -10.33 -0.73
CA LYS A 425 11.14 -9.02 -0.09
C LYS A 425 10.89 -8.99 1.41
N ASN A 426 9.88 -9.72 1.88
CA ASN A 426 9.45 -9.71 3.28
C ASN A 426 10.10 -10.81 4.12
N ILE A 427 10.97 -11.64 3.53
CA ILE A 427 11.65 -12.72 4.24
C ILE A 427 13.13 -12.40 4.36
N PHE A 428 13.63 -12.55 5.58
CA PHE A 428 14.99 -12.22 5.94
C PHE A 428 15.65 -13.43 6.56
N THR A 429 16.91 -13.64 6.20
CA THR A 429 17.75 -14.65 6.84
C THR A 429 18.42 -14.03 8.06
N VAL A 430 18.11 -14.55 9.25
CA VAL A 430 18.68 -14.10 10.52
C VAL A 430 19.40 -15.23 11.23
N ASN A 431 20.31 -14.90 12.14
CA ASN A 431 20.93 -15.89 13.00
C ASN A 431 19.88 -16.38 14.02
N ASP A 432 19.84 -17.68 14.27
CA ASP A 432 18.94 -18.26 15.26
C ASP A 432 19.42 -17.93 16.68
N SER A 433 18.77 -16.98 17.35
CA SER A 433 19.16 -16.58 18.70
C SER A 433 18.91 -17.66 19.74
N GLU A 434 17.87 -18.48 19.56
CA GLU A 434 17.51 -19.53 20.52
C GLU A 434 18.46 -20.71 20.40
N ALA A 435 18.70 -21.20 19.18
CA ALA A 435 19.70 -22.25 18.93
C ALA A 435 21.11 -21.82 19.38
N ARG A 436 21.45 -20.53 19.27
CA ARG A 436 22.71 -19.98 19.80
C ARG A 436 22.79 -20.06 21.32
N ALA A 437 21.71 -19.73 22.02
CA ALA A 437 21.67 -19.77 23.48
C ALA A 437 21.76 -21.21 24.00
N GLU A 438 21.03 -22.14 23.38
CA GLU A 438 21.08 -23.57 23.71
C GLU A 438 22.47 -24.16 23.42
N ALA A 439 23.04 -23.88 22.25
CA ALA A 439 24.38 -24.33 21.89
C ALA A 439 25.46 -23.76 22.82
N GLN A 440 25.30 -22.52 23.30
CA GLN A 440 26.20 -21.94 24.30
C GLN A 440 26.11 -22.69 25.63
N ALA A 441 24.90 -23.00 26.11
CA ALA A 441 24.69 -23.74 27.35
C ALA A 441 25.31 -25.15 27.27
N GLU A 442 25.06 -25.89 26.19
CA GLU A 442 25.60 -27.23 25.98
C GLU A 442 27.13 -27.21 25.85
N TYR A 443 27.69 -26.23 25.12
CA TYR A 443 29.13 -26.03 25.01
C TYR A 443 29.78 -25.81 26.38
N GLU A 444 29.23 -24.92 27.21
CA GLU A 444 29.76 -24.64 28.55
C GLU A 444 29.68 -25.88 29.46
N TYR A 445 28.58 -26.63 29.37
CA TYR A 445 28.40 -27.89 30.10
C TYR A 445 29.45 -28.94 29.70
N GLN A 446 29.56 -29.25 28.41
CA GLN A 446 30.51 -30.25 27.90
C GLN A 446 31.96 -29.84 28.17
N LYS A 447 32.28 -28.56 27.98
CA LYS A 447 33.60 -28.01 28.31
C LYS A 447 33.94 -28.25 29.77
N SER A 448 33.00 -28.02 30.69
CA SER A 448 33.22 -28.23 32.13
C SER A 448 33.53 -29.69 32.45
N ILE A 449 32.83 -30.64 31.82
CA ILE A 449 33.05 -32.08 32.01
C ILE A 449 34.44 -32.48 31.51
N ILE A 450 34.81 -32.06 30.30
CA ILE A 450 36.11 -32.39 29.71
C ILE A 450 37.24 -31.81 30.56
N SER A 451 37.16 -30.53 30.95
CA SER A 451 38.16 -29.90 31.82
C SER A 451 38.29 -30.59 33.18
N ALA A 452 37.18 -31.06 33.77
CA ALA A 452 37.21 -31.84 35.00
C ALA A 452 37.91 -33.21 34.81
N LYS A 453 37.66 -33.89 33.68
CA LYS A 453 38.34 -35.15 33.33
C LYS A 453 39.85 -34.91 33.10
N GLU A 454 40.22 -33.87 32.36
CA GLU A 454 41.63 -33.49 32.12
C GLU A 454 42.36 -33.19 33.43
N THR A 455 41.74 -32.42 34.34
CA THR A 455 42.32 -32.10 35.66
C THR A 455 42.60 -33.36 36.48
N LYS A 456 41.68 -34.34 36.46
CA LYS A 456 41.88 -35.62 37.15
C LYS A 456 43.03 -36.42 36.53
N ILE A 457 43.10 -36.46 35.21
CA ILE A 457 44.18 -37.13 34.48
C ILE A 457 45.53 -36.45 34.78
N ASP A 458 45.59 -35.12 34.75
CA ASP A 458 46.81 -34.35 35.03
C ASP A 458 47.30 -34.56 36.46
N THR A 459 46.39 -34.54 37.44
CA THR A 459 46.71 -34.86 38.83
C THR A 459 47.30 -36.27 38.94
N ARG A 460 46.64 -37.26 38.32
CA ARG A 460 47.10 -38.66 38.36
C ARG A 460 48.45 -38.84 37.66
N MET A 461 48.68 -38.17 36.54
CA MET A 461 49.96 -38.20 35.84
C MET A 461 51.07 -37.59 36.71
N ALA A 462 50.81 -36.46 37.37
CA ALA A 462 51.78 -35.83 38.28
C ALA A 462 52.14 -36.74 39.46
N ASP A 463 51.16 -37.40 40.08
CA ASP A 463 51.37 -38.38 41.13
C ASP A 463 52.24 -39.55 40.65
N LEU A 464 51.88 -40.11 39.49
CA LEU A 464 52.62 -41.24 38.88
C LEU A 464 54.04 -40.85 38.45
N GLN A 465 54.26 -39.64 37.93
CA GLN A 465 55.60 -39.12 37.61
C GLN A 465 56.45 -38.94 38.87
N THR A 466 55.84 -38.50 39.96
CA THR A 466 56.49 -38.37 41.28
C THR A 466 56.88 -39.76 41.80
N GLU A 467 55.96 -40.73 41.75
CA GLU A 467 56.22 -42.14 42.12
C GLU A 467 57.33 -42.74 41.23
N GLN A 468 57.28 -42.53 39.92
CA GLN A 468 58.28 -43.01 38.96
C GLN A 468 59.67 -42.44 39.26
N SER A 469 59.76 -41.16 39.59
CA SER A 469 61.02 -40.49 39.95
C SER A 469 61.59 -41.02 41.27
N ALA A 470 60.74 -41.24 42.28
CA ALA A 470 61.14 -41.86 43.54
C ALA A 470 61.63 -43.30 43.34
N ILE A 471 60.93 -44.10 42.53
CA ILE A 471 61.33 -45.47 42.19
C ILE A 471 62.65 -45.48 41.42
N LYS A 472 62.85 -44.58 40.46
CA LYS A 472 64.12 -44.44 39.73
C LYS A 472 65.28 -44.23 40.71
N THR A 473 65.12 -43.30 41.64
CA THR A 473 66.13 -42.99 42.67
C THR A 473 66.41 -44.21 43.55
N MET A 474 65.37 -44.96 43.95
CA MET A 474 65.52 -46.20 44.71
C MET A 474 66.27 -47.29 43.92
N LYS A 475 65.98 -47.43 42.62
CA LYS A 475 66.67 -48.39 41.74
C LYS A 475 68.16 -48.05 41.62
N GLU A 476 68.50 -46.79 41.32
CA GLU A 476 69.89 -46.32 41.22
C GLU A 476 70.65 -46.52 42.54
N SER A 477 70.00 -46.28 43.68
CA SER A 477 70.58 -46.52 45.00
C SER A 477 70.88 -48.00 45.26
N ILE A 478 69.95 -48.90 44.91
CA ILE A 478 70.12 -50.35 45.06
C ILE A 478 71.19 -50.88 44.11
N GLU A 479 71.21 -50.43 42.85
CA GLU A 479 72.24 -50.79 41.87
C GLU A 479 73.63 -50.41 42.36
N LYS A 480 73.79 -49.19 42.87
CA LYS A 480 75.04 -48.73 43.49
C LYS A 480 75.45 -49.61 44.68
N GLN A 481 74.51 -49.95 45.57
CA GLN A 481 74.80 -50.84 46.70
C GLN A 481 75.20 -52.25 46.26
N ILE A 482 74.60 -52.80 45.20
CA ILE A 482 74.98 -54.09 44.62
C ILE A 482 76.39 -54.00 44.03
N GLN A 483 76.71 -52.92 43.29
CA GLN A 483 78.02 -52.69 42.71
C GLN A 483 79.11 -52.59 43.79
N GLU A 484 78.91 -51.77 44.82
CA GLU A 484 79.86 -51.63 45.93
C GLU A 484 80.09 -52.95 46.69
N ASN A 485 79.04 -53.75 46.91
CA ASN A 485 79.14 -55.06 47.54
C ASN A 485 79.87 -56.07 46.66
N THR A 486 79.71 -55.97 45.34
CA THR A 486 80.41 -56.80 44.36
C THR A 486 81.89 -56.46 44.37
N GLU A 487 82.25 -55.17 44.29
CA GLU A 487 83.62 -54.68 44.36
C GLU A 487 84.32 -55.05 45.68
N ARG A 488 83.62 -54.97 46.83
CA ARG A 488 84.15 -55.45 48.12
C ARG A 488 84.43 -56.95 48.10
N ASN A 489 83.52 -57.77 47.59
CA ASN A 489 83.75 -59.21 47.50
C ASN A 489 84.93 -59.53 46.57
N PHE A 490 85.06 -58.84 45.44
CA PHE A 490 86.21 -59.00 44.55
C PHE A 490 87.54 -58.60 45.21
N LYS A 491 87.57 -57.53 46.02
CA LYS A 491 88.76 -57.13 46.80
C LYS A 491 89.11 -58.07 47.95
N ILE A 492 88.18 -58.91 48.41
CA ILE A 492 88.41 -59.90 49.48
C ILE A 492 88.86 -61.25 48.90
N MET A 493 88.56 -61.52 47.62
CA MET A 493 88.91 -62.78 46.94
C MET A 493 90.17 -62.71 46.06
N GLY A 494 90.70 -61.53 45.80
CA GLY A 494 92.06 -61.33 45.27
C GLY A 494 93.01 -60.92 46.39
#